data_AF-U1MWV0-F1
#
_entry.id   AF-U1MWV0-F1
#
_cell.length_a   1.000
_cell.length_b   1.000
_cell.length_c   1.000
_cell.angle_alpha   90.00
_cell.angle_beta   90.00
_cell.angle_gamma   90.00
#
_symmetry.space_group_name_H-M   'P 1'
#
loop_
_entity.id
_entity.type
_entity.pdbx_description
1 polymer ?
#
loop_
_entity_poly.entity_id
_entity_poly.type
_entity_poly.pdbx_seq_one_letter_code
_entity_poly.pdbx_strand_id
1 'polypeptide(L)' 'MADEQRDDATTGGGEPARPAQTVYRSRITGQIVTQAERIAAARARIVADEIRGIETEPWIVELAKQRA' A
#
# COMPACT_ATOMS: atom_id res chain seq x y z
N MET A 1 23.15 30.79 -33.25
CA MET A 1 23.16 29.48 -32.55
C MET A 1 22.46 29.71 -31.23
N ALA A 2 21.50 28.85 -30.89
CA ALA A 2 20.48 29.09 -29.87
C ALA A 2 21.02 29.02 -28.44
N ASP A 3 20.43 29.87 -27.60
CA ASP A 3 20.56 29.99 -26.15
C ASP A 3 20.10 28.67 -25.48
N GLU A 4 20.99 27.95 -24.79
CA GLU A 4 20.63 26.78 -24.00
C GLU A 4 20.46 27.22 -22.53
N GLN A 5 19.27 27.73 -22.25
CA GLN A 5 18.79 28.04 -20.91
C GLN A 5 18.28 26.73 -20.28
N ARG A 6 19.08 26.13 -19.39
CA ARG A 6 18.64 25.04 -18.51
C ARG A 6 18.41 25.59 -17.12
N ASP A 7 17.21 26.11 -16.92
CA ASP A 7 16.57 26.12 -15.61
C ASP A 7 16.21 24.67 -15.28
N ASP A 8 16.91 24.03 -14.36
CA ASP A 8 16.32 22.93 -13.60
C ASP A 8 16.65 23.14 -12.14
N ALA A 9 15.59 23.48 -11.41
CA ALA A 9 15.61 23.96 -10.06
C ALA A 9 16.22 22.93 -9.11
N THR A 10 17.12 23.42 -8.26
CA THR A 10 17.41 22.79 -6.97
C THR A 10 16.11 22.59 -6.19
N THR A 11 15.80 21.36 -5.80
CA THR A 11 15.12 21.10 -4.53
C THR A 11 15.74 19.86 -3.90
N GLY A 12 16.90 20.08 -3.28
CA GLY A 12 17.30 19.31 -2.12
C GLY A 12 16.38 19.70 -0.97
N GLY A 13 15.40 18.84 -0.68
CA GLY A 13 14.55 18.91 0.50
C GLY A 13 14.59 17.55 1.17
N GLY A 14 15.46 17.42 2.17
CA GLY A 14 15.61 16.22 2.99
C GLY A 14 14.35 15.95 3.80
N GLU A 15 13.39 15.24 3.22
CA GLU A 15 12.36 14.54 3.97
C GLU A 15 12.97 13.19 4.38
N PRO A 16 12.92 12.78 5.67
CA PRO A 16 13.42 11.47 6.05
C PRO A 16 12.63 10.45 5.23
N ALA A 17 13.34 9.72 4.36
CA ALA A 17 12.77 8.66 3.56
C ALA A 17 12.06 7.70 4.51
N ARG A 18 10.74 7.86 4.65
CA ARG A 18 9.89 6.87 5.33
C ARG A 18 10.25 5.54 4.67
N PRO A 19 10.44 4.46 5.45
CA PRO A 19 10.83 3.17 4.88
C PRO A 19 9.91 2.92 3.68
N ALA A 20 10.51 2.67 2.51
CA ALA A 20 9.78 2.55 1.25
C ALA A 20 8.67 1.51 1.43
N GLN A 21 7.44 1.97 1.67
CA GLN A 21 6.32 1.09 1.93
C GLN A 21 6.04 0.36 0.63
N THR A 22 5.99 -0.97 0.67
CA THR A 22 5.63 -1.76 -0.50
C THR A 22 4.21 -1.38 -0.91
N VAL A 23 4.11 -0.64 -2.02
CA VAL A 23 2.87 -0.17 -2.60
C VAL A 23 2.39 -1.17 -3.66
N TYR A 24 1.17 -1.66 -3.50
CA TYR A 24 0.52 -2.55 -4.45
C TYR A 24 -0.55 -1.76 -5.22
N ARG A 25 -0.46 -1.75 -6.55
CA ARG A 25 -1.57 -1.22 -7.37
C ARG A 25 -2.67 -2.28 -7.46
N SER A 26 -3.85 -1.97 -6.91
CA SER A 26 -5.07 -2.74 -7.12
C SER A 26 -5.37 -2.84 -8.61
N ARG A 27 -5.52 -4.06 -9.14
CA ARG A 27 -5.90 -4.27 -10.54
C ARG A 27 -7.39 -4.00 -10.80
N ILE A 28 -8.20 -3.94 -9.74
CA ILE A 28 -9.66 -3.78 -9.84
C ILE A 28 -10.03 -2.29 -9.85
N THR A 29 -9.46 -1.52 -8.93
CA THR A 29 -9.82 -0.10 -8.73
C THR A 29 -8.74 0.87 -9.19
N GLY A 30 -7.56 0.36 -9.58
CA GLY A 30 -6.39 1.19 -9.93
C GLY A 30 -5.75 1.89 -8.73
N GLN A 31 -6.32 1.76 -7.53
CA GLN A 31 -5.84 2.41 -6.33
C GLN A 31 -4.52 1.81 -5.85
N ILE A 32 -3.63 2.66 -5.38
CA ILE A 32 -2.42 2.24 -4.68
C ILE A 32 -2.83 1.91 -3.26
N VAL A 33 -2.65 0.66 -2.86
CA VAL A 33 -2.83 0.19 -1.48
C VAL A 33 -1.47 -0.20 -0.90
N THR A 34 -1.19 0.30 0.28
CA THR A 34 -0.04 -0.08 1.09
C THR A 34 -0.22 -1.51 1.63
N GLN A 35 0.89 -2.14 2.03
CA GLN A 35 0.84 -3.42 2.73
C GLN A 35 -0.01 -3.33 4.02
N ALA A 36 0.08 -2.21 4.74
CA ALA A 36 -0.72 -1.94 5.93
C ALA A 36 -2.22 -1.96 5.63
N GLU A 37 -2.66 -1.32 4.55
CA GLU A 37 -4.07 -1.30 4.12
C GLU A 37 -4.56 -2.70 3.72
N ARG A 38 -3.70 -3.50 3.06
CA ARG A 38 -4.04 -4.89 2.72
C ARG A 38 -4.23 -5.75 3.97
N ILE A 39 -3.35 -5.60 4.97
CA ILE A 39 -3.46 -6.31 6.25
C ILE A 39 -4.70 -5.86 7.00
N ALA A 40 -5.00 -4.56 7.02
CA ALA A 40 -6.20 -4.01 7.65
C ALA A 40 -7.48 -4.56 6.99
N ALA A 41 -7.52 -4.60 5.65
CA ALA A 41 -8.62 -5.19 4.89
C ALA A 41 -8.78 -6.70 5.19
N ALA A 42 -7.67 -7.45 5.28
CA ALA A 42 -7.72 -8.86 5.63
C ALA A 42 -8.29 -9.10 7.04
N ARG A 43 -7.89 -8.29 8.03
CA ARG A 43 -8.44 -8.34 9.39
C ARG A 43 -9.94 -8.02 9.42
N ALA A 44 -10.36 -6.98 8.71
CA ALA A 44 -11.77 -6.62 8.59
C ALA A 44 -12.59 -7.75 7.94
N ARG A 45 -12.01 -8.45 6.96
CA ARG A 45 -12.64 -9.59 6.28
C ARG A 45 -12.86 -10.76 7.23
N ILE A 46 -11.87 -11.11 8.06
CA ILE A 46 -11.99 -12.18 9.07
C ILE A 46 -13.17 -11.89 10.02
N VAL A 47 -13.23 -10.68 10.58
CA VAL A 47 -14.33 -10.30 11.49
C VAL A 47 -15.69 -10.35 10.79
N ALA A 48 -15.76 -9.90 9.54
CA ALA A 48 -17.00 -9.97 8.76
C ALA A 48 -17.45 -11.40 8.45
N ASP A 49 -16.51 -12.30 8.19
CA ASP A 49 -16.79 -13.72 7.94
C ASP A 49 -17.18 -14.44 9.24
N GLU A 50 -16.56 -14.11 10.37
CA GLU A 50 -16.92 -14.60 11.71
C GLU A 50 -18.38 -14.22 12.06
N ILE A 51 -18.77 -12.96 11.85
CA ILE A 51 -20.16 -12.50 12.06
C ILE A 51 -21.14 -13.26 11.17
N ARG A 52 -20.73 -13.64 9.95
CA ARG A 52 -21.56 -14.38 9.00
C ARG A 52 -21.55 -15.90 9.26
N GLY A 53 -20.70 -16.39 10.16
CA GLY A 53 -20.50 -17.82 10.40
C GLY A 53 -19.86 -18.54 9.22
N ILE A 54 -19.06 -17.85 8.41
CA ILE A 54 -18.36 -18.40 7.24
C ILE A 54 -16.88 -18.58 7.58
N GLU A 55 -16.27 -19.66 7.10
CA GLU A 55 -14.83 -19.87 7.23
C GLU A 55 -14.06 -18.89 6.33
N THR A 56 -13.13 -18.13 6.92
CA THR A 56 -12.24 -17.26 6.16
C THR A 56 -11.19 -18.09 5.42
N GLU A 57 -10.94 -17.77 4.15
CA GLU A 57 -9.92 -18.45 3.36
C GLU A 57 -8.51 -18.37 4.02
N PRO A 58 -7.71 -19.46 4.01
CA PRO A 58 -6.44 -19.51 4.74
C PRO A 58 -5.44 -18.41 4.35
N TRP A 59 -5.39 -18.04 3.07
CA TRP A 59 -4.46 -17.02 2.59
C TRP A 59 -4.78 -15.62 3.14
N ILE A 60 -6.05 -15.35 3.47
CA ILE A 60 -6.48 -14.09 4.11
C ILE A 60 -6.04 -14.07 5.58
N VAL A 61 -6.17 -15.20 6.27
CA VAL A 61 -5.71 -15.38 7.66
C VAL A 61 -4.19 -15.18 7.74
N GLU A 62 -3.43 -15.77 6.83
CA GLU A 62 -1.98 -15.61 6.77
C GLU A 62 -1.57 -14.17 6.44
N LEU A 63 -2.31 -13.48 5.56
CA LEU A 63 -2.10 -12.07 5.27
C LEU A 63 -2.37 -11.19 6.51
N ALA A 64 -3.43 -11.45 7.27
CA ALA A 64 -3.80 -10.68 8.45
C ALA A 64 -2.79 -10.78 9.61
N LYS A 65 -2.04 -11.90 9.68
CA LYS A 65 -0.97 -12.15 10.65
C LYS A 65 0.33 -11.40 10.35
N GLN A 66 0.52 -10.88 9.14
CA GLN A 66 1.71 -10.11 8.80
C GLN A 66 1.82 -8.84 9.65
N ARG A 67 3.05 -8.43 9.95
CA ARG A 67 3.32 -7.10 10.56
C ARG A 67 3.42 -6.07 9.43
N ALA A 68 2.73 -4.95 9.61
CA ALA A 68 2.72 -3.81 8.70
C ALA A 68 4.02 -3.00 8.78
#